data_AF-A0A378KW68-F1
#
_entry.id   AF-A0A378KW68-F1
#
_cell.length_a   1.000
_cell.length_b   1.000
_cell.length_c   1.000
_cell.angle_alpha   90.00
_cell.angle_beta   90.00
_cell.angle_gamma   90.00
#
_symmetry.space_group_name_H-M   'P 1'
#
loop_
_entity.id
_entity.type
_entity.pdbx_description
1 polymer ?
#
loop_
_entity_poly.entity_id
_entity_poly.type
_entity_poly.pdbx_seq_one_letter_code
_entity_poly.pdbx_strand_id
1 'polypeptide(L)'
;MLEFAVFKQNAMLLTRKLTRSNSQYLGCMGFFSALIPNSGSLDDSMTIGMIADSFNTDLDDSLLLYVRSFFRHSVVKPEEFIDFKNKVLIGIYILMLSRYSSTVCSYVNKNFIDLLQHDLGISSLSDLTNDLFDQSLTALSQYCSYVYEHRTDKKIYNDLNNRLGTMIQGDIEEVRNSRFIPDDSWYGAYCGMFCSIWMTNKS
;
A
#
# COMPACT_ATOMS: atom_id res chain seq x y z
N MET A 1 5.57 -1.41 17.19
CA MET A 1 5.24 -0.64 15.97
C MET A 1 6.33 0.42 15.79
N LEU A 2 6.85 0.61 14.57
CA LEU A 2 7.91 1.59 14.30
C LEU A 2 7.41 3.03 14.50
N GLU A 3 8.33 3.93 14.86
CA GLU A 3 8.07 5.37 14.85
C GLU A 3 7.72 5.83 13.43
N PHE A 4 6.70 6.68 13.29
CA PHE A 4 6.17 7.11 11.98
C PHE A 4 7.25 7.62 11.03
N ALA A 5 8.24 8.37 11.53
CA ALA A 5 9.33 8.88 10.71
C ALA A 5 10.15 7.76 10.05
N VAL A 6 10.45 6.69 10.82
CA VAL A 6 11.19 5.53 10.34
C VAL A 6 10.33 4.75 9.34
N PHE A 7 9.04 4.55 9.64
CA PHE A 7 8.15 3.82 8.76
C PHE A 7 7.92 4.55 7.42
N LYS A 8 7.70 5.87 7.46
CA LYS A 8 7.65 6.73 6.27
C LYS A 8 8.92 6.63 5.45
N GLN A 9 10.10 6.72 6.09
CA GLN A 9 11.37 6.64 5.38
C GLN A 9 11.57 5.27 4.72
N ASN A 10 11.16 4.19 5.39
CA ASN A 10 11.20 2.84 4.82
C ASN A 10 10.30 2.72 3.59
N ALA A 11 9.08 3.23 3.66
CA ALA A 11 8.12 3.27 2.55
C ALA A 11 8.66 4.06 1.35
N MET A 12 9.30 5.21 1.57
CA MET A 12 9.93 6.01 0.49
C MET A 12 11.11 5.29 -0.18
N LEU A 13 11.85 4.46 0.57
CA LEU A 13 12.99 3.71 0.06
C LEU A 13 12.62 2.34 -0.52
N LEU A 14 11.35 1.94 -0.44
CA LEU A 14 10.88 0.58 -0.75
C LEU A 14 11.24 0.16 -2.18
N THR A 15 10.94 1.00 -3.19
CA THR A 15 11.29 0.70 -4.59
C THR A 15 12.79 0.50 -4.77
N ARG A 16 13.62 1.33 -4.13
CA ARG A 16 15.08 1.19 -4.23
C ARG A 16 15.56 -0.10 -3.57
N LYS A 17 15.02 -0.45 -2.40
CA LYS A 17 15.32 -1.72 -1.70
C LYS A 17 14.92 -2.92 -2.58
N LEU A 18 13.73 -2.88 -3.19
CA LEU A 18 13.21 -3.93 -4.06
C LEU A 18 14.10 -4.11 -5.31
N THR A 19 14.39 -3.03 -6.04
CA THR A 19 15.29 -3.07 -7.20
C THR A 19 16.67 -3.64 -6.84
N ARG A 20 17.23 -3.25 -5.70
CA ARG A 20 18.52 -3.78 -5.24
C ARG A 20 18.45 -5.27 -4.91
N SER A 21 17.41 -5.71 -4.20
CA SER A 21 17.22 -7.13 -3.85
C SER A 21 17.10 -8.00 -5.10
N ASN A 22 16.40 -7.53 -6.13
CA ASN A 22 16.22 -8.25 -7.38
C ASN A 22 17.48 -8.21 -8.28
N SER A 23 18.28 -7.14 -8.21
CA SER A 23 19.52 -7.01 -8.99
C SER A 23 20.59 -8.05 -8.64
N GLN A 24 20.56 -8.60 -7.43
CA GLN A 24 21.47 -9.66 -7.01
C GLN A 24 21.20 -10.98 -7.75
N TYR A 25 20.00 -11.18 -8.29
CA TYR A 25 19.62 -12.38 -9.03
C TYR A 25 19.90 -12.27 -10.54
N LEU A 26 20.14 -11.06 -11.06
CA LEU A 26 20.42 -10.81 -12.48
C LEU A 26 21.78 -11.34 -12.96
N GLY A 27 22.74 -11.58 -12.05
CA GLY A 27 24.09 -12.04 -12.39
C GLY A 27 24.20 -13.49 -12.87
N CYS A 28 23.22 -14.36 -12.53
CA CYS A 28 23.26 -15.79 -12.86
C CYS A 28 21.98 -16.33 -13.53
N MET A 29 20.88 -15.56 -13.59
CA MET A 29 19.57 -16.01 -14.08
C MET A 29 19.11 -15.31 -15.37
N GLY A 30 20.02 -14.91 -16.25
CA GLY A 30 19.67 -14.26 -17.54
C GLY A 30 18.79 -15.10 -18.48
N PHE A 31 18.57 -16.39 -18.18
CA PHE A 31 17.72 -17.30 -18.96
C PHE A 31 16.28 -17.44 -18.45
N PHE A 32 15.97 -17.08 -17.21
CA PHE A 32 14.62 -17.16 -16.64
C PHE A 32 14.07 -15.76 -16.37
N SER A 33 13.64 -15.08 -17.43
CA SER A 33 12.96 -13.77 -17.35
C SER A 33 11.67 -13.79 -16.50
N ALA A 34 11.15 -14.97 -16.17
CA ALA A 34 10.00 -15.17 -15.29
C ALA A 34 10.26 -14.86 -13.80
N LEU A 35 11.51 -14.69 -13.39
CA LEU A 35 11.90 -14.32 -12.00
C LEU A 35 12.25 -12.84 -11.86
N ILE A 36 12.15 -12.06 -12.93
CA ILE A 36 12.23 -10.60 -12.87
C ILE A 36 10.98 -10.13 -12.11
N PRO A 37 11.09 -9.22 -11.12
CA PRO A 37 9.91 -8.65 -10.47
C PRO A 37 8.92 -8.25 -11.52
N ASN A 38 7.69 -8.74 -11.40
CA ASN A 38 6.64 -8.27 -12.28
C ASN A 38 6.61 -6.73 -12.17
N SER A 39 6.40 -6.02 -13.27
CA SER A 39 6.32 -4.54 -13.26
C SER A 39 5.36 -4.02 -12.19
N GLY A 40 4.44 -4.89 -11.75
CA GLY A 40 3.52 -4.63 -10.67
C GLY A 40 4.07 -4.40 -9.28
N SER A 41 4.96 -5.25 -8.77
CA SER A 41 5.50 -5.03 -7.42
C SER A 41 6.37 -3.77 -7.38
N LEU A 42 7.01 -3.42 -8.50
CA LEU A 42 7.68 -2.14 -8.66
C LEU A 42 6.68 -0.98 -8.68
N ASP A 43 5.61 -1.03 -9.47
CA ASP A 43 4.60 0.02 -9.53
C ASP A 43 3.84 0.22 -8.20
N ASP A 44 3.53 -0.87 -7.49
CA ASP A 44 2.91 -0.84 -6.16
C ASP A 44 3.87 -0.25 -5.12
N SER A 45 5.16 -0.62 -5.18
CA SER A 45 6.18 -0.01 -4.31
C SER A 45 6.34 1.49 -4.55
N MET A 46 6.22 1.94 -5.80
CA MET A 46 6.24 3.38 -6.14
C MET A 46 5.00 4.08 -5.58
N THR A 47 3.83 3.45 -5.65
CA THR A 47 2.58 3.99 -5.10
C THR A 47 2.67 4.16 -3.59
N ILE A 48 3.19 3.16 -2.88
CA ILE A 48 3.51 3.26 -1.44
C ILE A 48 4.46 4.43 -1.17
N GLY A 49 5.54 4.54 -1.95
CA GLY A 49 6.51 5.62 -1.81
C GLY A 49 5.89 7.02 -2.01
N MET A 50 4.97 7.16 -2.97
CA MET A 50 4.27 8.42 -3.23
C MET A 50 3.28 8.78 -2.11
N ILE A 51 2.58 7.80 -1.53
CA ILE A 51 1.73 8.06 -0.36
C ILE A 51 2.60 8.54 0.81
N ALA A 52 3.72 7.88 1.06
CA ALA A 52 4.67 8.30 2.09
C ALA A 52 5.20 9.72 1.84
N ASP A 53 5.57 10.05 0.60
CA ASP A 53 6.04 11.39 0.22
C ASP A 53 4.94 12.46 0.33
N SER A 54 3.67 12.09 0.16
CA SER A 54 2.54 13.02 0.35
C SER A 54 2.40 13.51 1.79
N PHE A 55 2.96 12.79 2.77
CA PHE A 55 2.98 13.19 4.18
C PHE A 55 4.15 14.13 4.52
N ASN A 56 4.56 14.96 3.56
CA ASN A 56 5.52 16.04 3.78
C ASN A 56 4.80 17.25 4.41
N THR A 57 5.52 17.99 5.24
CA THR A 57 4.98 19.09 6.07
C THR A 57 4.23 20.16 5.26
N ASP A 58 4.61 20.40 4.00
CA ASP A 58 3.98 21.40 3.12
C ASP A 58 2.59 20.98 2.60
N LEU A 59 2.20 19.73 2.85
CA LEU A 59 0.94 19.12 2.44
C LEU A 59 0.02 18.83 3.64
N ASP A 60 0.55 18.93 4.86
CA ASP A 60 -0.10 18.48 6.09
C ASP A 60 -1.25 19.39 6.52
N ASP A 61 -1.25 20.68 6.22
CA ASP A 61 -2.28 21.62 6.70
C ASP A 61 -3.69 21.32 6.16
N SER A 62 -3.81 21.11 4.83
CA SER A 62 -5.08 20.76 4.20
C SER A 62 -5.58 19.38 4.63
N LEU A 63 -4.66 18.42 4.77
CA LEU A 63 -4.98 17.08 5.24
C LEU A 63 -5.41 17.09 6.72
N LEU A 64 -4.75 17.89 7.55
CA LEU A 64 -5.11 18.06 8.96
C LEU A 64 -6.51 18.67 9.12
N LEU A 65 -6.86 19.66 8.30
CA LEU A 65 -8.20 20.24 8.28
C LEU A 65 -9.26 19.20 7.89
N TYR A 66 -8.96 18.37 6.88
CA TYR A 66 -9.84 17.28 6.48
C TYR A 66 -10.00 16.24 7.60
N VAL A 67 -8.92 15.79 8.24
CA VAL A 67 -8.98 14.84 9.36
C VAL A 67 -9.77 15.41 10.54
N ARG A 68 -9.62 16.70 10.84
CA ARG A 68 -10.41 17.40 11.88
C ARG A 68 -11.91 17.37 11.61
N SER A 69 -12.34 17.34 10.35
CA SER A 69 -13.76 17.30 10.01
C SER A 69 -14.47 16.02 10.51
N PHE A 70 -13.72 14.95 10.77
CA PHE A 70 -14.26 13.71 11.33
C PHE A 70 -14.56 13.82 12.82
N PHE A 71 -13.88 14.71 13.52
CA PHE A 71 -14.00 14.88 14.96
C PHE A 71 -14.83 16.12 15.25
N ARG A 72 -16.16 15.97 15.23
CA ARG A 72 -17.15 17.06 15.35
C ARG A 72 -16.91 18.03 16.52
N HIS A 73 -16.20 17.63 17.59
CA HIS A 73 -15.97 18.44 18.79
C HIS A 73 -14.59 18.31 19.46
N SER A 74 -13.59 17.66 18.85
CA SER A 74 -12.24 17.56 19.45
C SER A 74 -11.19 18.25 18.60
N VAL A 75 -10.30 19.00 19.27
CA VAL A 75 -9.06 19.47 18.66
C VAL A 75 -8.22 18.24 18.39
N VAL A 76 -8.06 17.87 17.11
CA VAL A 76 -7.17 16.77 16.72
C VAL A 76 -5.77 17.10 17.23
N LYS A 77 -5.27 16.27 18.14
CA LYS A 77 -3.92 16.43 18.68
C LYS A 77 -2.89 16.07 17.61
N PRO A 78 -1.68 16.65 17.64
CA PRO A 78 -0.61 16.26 16.71
C PRO A 78 -0.34 14.74 16.70
N GLU A 79 -0.46 14.09 17.86
CA GLU A 79 -0.31 12.64 18.02
C GLU A 79 -1.38 11.85 17.24
N GLU A 80 -2.63 12.30 17.27
CA GLU A 80 -3.74 11.66 16.54
C GLU A 80 -3.57 11.82 15.03
N PHE A 81 -3.01 12.95 14.58
CA PHE A 81 -2.71 13.16 13.17
C PHE A 81 -1.54 12.28 12.69
N ILE A 82 -0.50 12.12 13.51
CA ILE A 82 0.60 11.19 13.22
C ILE A 82 0.08 9.76 13.18
N ASP A 83 -0.79 9.38 14.12
CA ASP A 83 -1.42 8.07 14.18
C ASP A 83 -2.29 7.80 12.94
N PHE A 84 -3.06 8.80 12.48
CA PHE A 84 -3.79 8.72 11.21
C PHE A 84 -2.84 8.43 10.04
N LYS A 85 -1.77 9.22 9.88
CA LYS A 85 -0.78 9.02 8.79
C LYS A 85 -0.13 7.64 8.87
N ASN A 86 0.19 7.18 10.08
CA ASN A 86 0.74 5.86 10.31
C ASN A 86 -0.24 4.76 9.89
N LYS A 87 -1.52 4.91 10.26
CA LYS A 87 -2.60 3.98 9.89
C LYS A 87 -2.84 3.94 8.38
N VAL A 88 -2.73 5.07 7.67
CA VAL A 88 -2.78 5.09 6.20
C VAL A 88 -1.65 4.26 5.59
N LEU A 89 -0.41 4.45 6.06
CA LEU A 89 0.73 3.66 5.58
C LEU A 89 0.56 2.17 5.88
N ILE A 90 0.11 1.81 7.08
CA ILE A 90 -0.17 0.41 7.42
C ILE A 90 -1.28 -0.14 6.50
N GLY A 91 -2.33 0.65 6.25
CA GLY A 91 -3.45 0.27 5.40
C GLY A 91 -3.02 -0.06 3.97
N ILE A 92 -2.15 0.77 3.36
CA ILE A 92 -1.68 0.47 2.00
C ILE A 92 -0.77 -0.77 1.97
N TYR A 93 0.03 -1.00 3.01
CA TYR A 93 0.81 -2.24 3.12
C TYR A 93 -0.10 -3.47 3.24
N ILE A 94 -1.16 -3.41 4.04
CA ILE A 94 -2.16 -4.47 4.18
C ILE A 94 -2.82 -4.76 2.82
N LEU A 95 -3.25 -3.71 2.11
CA LEU A 95 -3.89 -3.84 0.80
C LEU A 95 -2.97 -4.55 -0.19
N MET A 96 -1.69 -4.14 -0.25
CA MET A 96 -0.71 -4.77 -1.13
C MET A 96 -0.43 -6.22 -0.73
N LEU A 97 -0.16 -6.51 0.54
CA LEU A 97 0.04 -7.89 1.01
C LEU A 97 -1.15 -8.80 0.68
N SER A 98 -2.38 -8.28 0.74
CA SER A 98 -3.60 -9.01 0.39
C SER A 98 -3.68 -9.30 -1.11
N ARG A 99 -3.26 -8.37 -1.98
CA ARG A 99 -3.19 -8.58 -3.44
C ARG A 99 -2.18 -9.67 -3.84
N TYR A 100 -1.07 -9.78 -3.10
CA TYR A 100 -0.03 -10.79 -3.35
C TYR A 100 -0.20 -12.07 -2.52
N SER A 101 -1.38 -12.29 -1.91
CA SER A 101 -1.66 -13.44 -1.04
C SER A 101 -1.71 -14.79 -1.76
N SER A 102 -1.99 -14.80 -3.08
CA SER A 102 -2.06 -16.05 -3.83
C SER A 102 -0.71 -16.76 -3.89
N THR A 103 -0.71 -18.09 -3.82
CA THR A 103 0.52 -18.91 -3.76
C THR A 103 1.50 -18.60 -4.90
N VAL A 104 1.01 -18.40 -6.13
CA VAL A 104 1.85 -18.09 -7.30
C VAL A 104 2.43 -16.67 -7.22
N CYS A 105 1.63 -15.68 -6.81
CA CYS A 105 2.12 -14.31 -6.67
C CYS A 105 3.07 -14.15 -5.50
N SER A 106 2.84 -14.89 -4.42
CA SER A 106 3.69 -14.91 -3.25
C SER A 106 5.09 -15.42 -3.58
N TYR A 107 5.17 -16.47 -4.39
CA TYR A 107 6.45 -17.01 -4.85
C TYR A 107 7.21 -16.02 -5.75
N VAL A 108 6.54 -15.43 -6.75
CA VAL A 108 7.16 -14.52 -7.72
C VAL A 108 7.57 -13.20 -7.09
N ASN A 109 6.77 -12.67 -6.15
CA ASN A 109 6.99 -11.37 -5.52
C ASN A 109 7.51 -11.49 -4.09
N LYS A 110 8.18 -12.60 -3.75
CA LYS A 110 8.66 -12.88 -2.40
C LYS A 110 9.48 -11.73 -1.81
N ASN A 111 10.45 -11.19 -2.56
CA ASN A 111 11.27 -10.07 -2.08
C ASN A 111 10.44 -8.82 -1.74
N PHE A 112 9.33 -8.57 -2.45
CA PHE A 112 8.44 -7.47 -2.15
C PHE A 112 7.65 -7.73 -0.87
N ILE A 113 7.07 -8.93 -0.74
CA ILE A 113 6.33 -9.36 0.47
C ILE A 113 7.23 -9.30 1.70
N ASP A 114 8.44 -9.86 1.62
CA ASP A 114 9.40 -9.92 2.71
C ASP A 114 9.76 -8.49 3.18
N LEU A 115 9.90 -7.53 2.25
CA LEU A 115 10.14 -6.13 2.59
C LEU A 115 8.94 -5.48 3.30
N LEU A 116 7.71 -5.73 2.82
CA LEU A 116 6.50 -5.20 3.44
C LEU A 116 6.31 -5.77 4.85
N GLN A 117 6.50 -7.08 5.02
CA GLN A 117 6.42 -7.79 6.29
C GLN A 117 7.47 -7.29 7.28
N HIS A 118 8.71 -7.14 6.82
CA HIS A 118 9.80 -6.59 7.64
C HIS A 118 9.50 -5.16 8.11
N ASP A 119 9.03 -4.29 7.22
CA ASP A 119 8.68 -2.91 7.56
C ASP A 119 7.49 -2.83 8.53
N LEU A 120 6.53 -3.76 8.46
CA LEU A 120 5.43 -3.88 9.43
C LEU A 120 5.84 -4.57 10.74
N GLY A 121 6.95 -5.31 10.74
CA GLY A 121 7.39 -6.15 11.86
C GLY A 121 6.49 -7.37 12.09
N ILE A 122 5.88 -7.90 11.02
CA ILE A 122 4.99 -9.07 11.06
C ILE A 122 5.55 -10.18 10.17
N SER A 123 5.17 -11.43 10.43
CA SER A 123 5.46 -12.57 9.56
C SER A 123 4.28 -12.90 8.64
N SER A 124 3.08 -12.50 9.02
CA SER A 124 1.84 -12.73 8.27
C SER A 124 0.79 -11.67 8.60
N LEU A 125 -0.19 -11.46 7.70
CA LEU A 125 -1.33 -10.58 7.96
C LEU A 125 -2.17 -11.04 9.17
N SER A 126 -2.13 -12.32 9.53
CA SER A 126 -2.79 -12.85 10.74
C SER A 126 -2.17 -12.37 12.05
N ASP A 127 -0.93 -11.85 12.03
CA ASP A 127 -0.27 -11.32 13.22
C ASP A 127 -0.82 -9.94 13.64
N LEU A 128 -1.56 -9.27 12.74
CA LEU A 128 -2.18 -7.98 13.01
C LEU A 128 -3.48 -8.15 13.81
N THR A 129 -3.66 -7.30 14.82
CA THR A 129 -4.93 -7.23 15.57
C THR A 129 -6.06 -6.76 14.65
N ASN A 130 -7.28 -7.26 14.88
CA ASN A 130 -8.45 -6.89 14.08
C ASN A 130 -8.67 -5.37 14.11
N ASP A 131 -8.50 -4.78 15.29
CA ASP A 131 -8.66 -3.34 15.50
C ASP A 131 -7.67 -2.53 14.65
N LEU A 132 -6.40 -2.91 14.63
CA LEU A 132 -5.39 -2.23 13.81
C LEU A 132 -5.69 -2.42 12.32
N PHE A 133 -6.07 -3.63 11.91
CA PHE A 133 -6.42 -3.94 10.52
C PHE A 133 -7.58 -3.07 10.02
N ASP A 134 -8.68 -3.02 10.76
CA ASP A 134 -9.89 -2.27 10.39
C ASP A 134 -9.66 -0.76 10.43
N GLN A 135 -8.98 -0.26 11.46
CA GLN A 135 -8.66 1.17 11.58
C GLN A 135 -7.70 1.62 10.47
N SER A 136 -6.72 0.80 10.11
CA SER A 136 -5.78 1.10 9.02
C SER A 136 -6.45 1.15 7.65
N LEU A 137 -7.33 0.20 7.34
CA LEU A 137 -8.10 0.24 6.09
C LEU A 137 -9.09 1.42 6.06
N THR A 138 -9.68 1.77 7.21
CA THR A 138 -10.55 2.95 7.34
C THR A 138 -9.78 4.24 7.10
N ALA A 139 -8.60 4.40 7.71
CA ALA A 139 -7.74 5.56 7.50
C ALA A 139 -7.31 5.66 6.03
N LEU A 140 -6.92 4.53 5.41
CA LEU A 140 -6.58 4.49 3.99
C LEU A 140 -7.76 4.93 3.11
N SER A 141 -8.96 4.39 3.34
CA SER A 141 -10.17 4.78 2.59
C SER A 141 -10.45 6.27 2.69
N GLN A 142 -10.35 6.84 3.90
CA GLN A 142 -10.51 8.28 4.14
C GLN A 142 -9.46 9.12 3.41
N TYR A 143 -8.21 8.68 3.42
CA TYR A 143 -7.13 9.33 2.70
C TYR A 143 -7.31 9.25 1.17
N CYS A 144 -7.74 8.11 0.64
CA CYS A 144 -8.05 7.97 -0.79
C CYS A 144 -9.17 8.94 -1.22
N SER A 145 -10.20 9.13 -0.39
CA SER A 145 -11.24 10.13 -0.64
C SER A 145 -10.67 11.55 -0.67
N TYR A 146 -9.79 11.88 0.27
CA TYR A 146 -9.10 13.18 0.28
C TYR A 146 -8.26 13.41 -0.98
N VAL A 147 -7.49 12.40 -1.41
CA VAL A 147 -6.70 12.46 -2.65
C VAL A 147 -7.59 12.69 -3.87
N TYR A 148 -8.75 12.04 -3.94
CA TYR A 148 -9.71 12.24 -5.01
C TYR A 148 -10.28 13.66 -5.01
N GLU A 149 -10.66 14.20 -3.85
CA GLU A 149 -11.18 15.56 -3.71
C GLU A 149 -10.17 16.62 -4.15
N HIS A 150 -8.88 16.42 -3.82
CA HIS A 150 -7.81 17.39 -4.06
C HIS A 150 -6.98 17.07 -5.31
N ARG A 151 -7.47 16.19 -6.19
CA ARG A 151 -6.75 15.74 -7.40
C ARG A 151 -6.41 16.89 -8.35
N THR A 152 -7.18 17.97 -8.35
CA THR A 152 -6.95 19.16 -9.19
C THR A 152 -5.97 20.15 -8.57
N ASP A 153 -5.71 20.05 -7.27
CA ASP A 153 -5.09 21.13 -6.50
C ASP A 153 -3.57 21.02 -6.51
N LYS A 154 -3.05 19.79 -6.50
CA LYS A 154 -1.62 19.51 -6.51
C LYS A 154 -1.31 18.31 -7.39
N LYS A 155 -0.20 18.40 -8.13
CA LYS A 155 0.28 17.34 -9.03
C LYS A 155 0.43 15.99 -8.32
N ILE A 156 0.93 15.99 -7.09
CA ILE A 156 1.10 14.75 -6.30
C ILE A 156 -0.22 13.99 -6.09
N TYR A 157 -1.32 14.69 -5.84
CA TYR A 157 -2.64 14.08 -5.65
C TYR A 157 -3.25 13.62 -6.97
N ASN A 158 -3.03 14.36 -8.06
CA ASN A 158 -3.39 13.89 -9.40
C ASN A 158 -2.69 12.57 -9.75
N ASP A 159 -1.36 12.53 -9.56
CA ASP A 159 -0.55 11.36 -9.88
C ASP A 159 -0.90 10.17 -8.97
N LEU A 160 -1.16 10.42 -7.68
CA LEU A 160 -1.66 9.40 -6.74
C LEU A 160 -3.04 8.88 -7.13
N ASN A 161 -3.98 9.77 -7.48
CA ASN A 161 -5.32 9.37 -7.90
C ASN A 161 -5.27 8.47 -9.15
N ASN A 162 -4.41 8.81 -10.12
CA ASN A 162 -4.22 8.00 -11.32
C ASN A 162 -3.59 6.62 -11.03
N ARG A 163 -2.72 6.53 -10.02
CA ARG A 163 -2.09 5.26 -9.61
C ARG A 163 -3.01 4.37 -8.79
N LEU A 164 -3.77 4.95 -7.86
CA LEU A 164 -4.73 4.21 -7.03
C LEU A 164 -5.87 3.66 -7.88
N GLY A 165 -6.28 4.41 -8.91
CA GLY A 165 -7.34 4.00 -9.82
C GLY A 165 -8.74 4.12 -9.21
N THR A 166 -9.74 3.90 -10.05
CA THR A 166 -11.16 4.08 -9.70
C THR A 166 -11.71 2.99 -8.78
N MET A 167 -11.07 1.82 -8.74
CA MET A 167 -11.52 0.65 -7.96
C MET A 167 -10.95 0.60 -6.53
N ILE A 168 -10.08 1.53 -6.15
CA ILE A 168 -9.36 1.46 -4.86
C ILE A 168 -10.29 1.31 -3.65
N GLN A 169 -11.45 1.98 -3.66
CA GLN A 169 -12.43 1.87 -2.57
C GLN A 169 -13.09 0.48 -2.53
N GLY A 170 -13.34 -0.12 -3.70
CA GLY A 170 -13.84 -1.48 -3.82
C GLY A 170 -12.82 -2.49 -3.31
N ASP A 171 -11.55 -2.35 -3.71
CA ASP A 171 -10.47 -3.23 -3.26
C ASP A 171 -10.26 -3.16 -1.73
N ILE A 172 -10.35 -1.97 -1.14
CA ILE A 172 -10.25 -1.80 0.32
C ILE A 172 -11.40 -2.51 1.03
N GLU A 173 -12.63 -2.34 0.53
CA GLU A 173 -13.81 -2.96 1.13
C GLU A 173 -13.80 -4.49 0.94
N GLU A 174 -13.28 -4.98 -0.18
CA GLU A 174 -13.10 -6.41 -0.41
C GLU A 174 -12.09 -7.00 0.57
N VAL A 175 -10.93 -6.37 0.77
CA VAL A 175 -9.92 -6.81 1.76
C VAL A 175 -10.45 -6.72 3.18
N ARG A 176 -11.27 -5.72 3.49
CA ARG A 176 -11.96 -5.62 4.79
C ARG A 176 -12.87 -6.82 5.04
N ASN A 177 -13.65 -7.22 4.03
CA ASN A 177 -14.60 -8.33 4.13
C ASN A 177 -13.92 -9.71 3.97
N SER A 178 -12.76 -9.75 3.33
CA SER A 178 -11.95 -10.95 3.10
C SER A 178 -10.60 -10.81 3.78
N ARG A 179 -10.60 -10.91 5.12
CA ARG A 179 -9.34 -10.97 5.91
C ARG A 179 -8.38 -12.05 5.38
N PHE A 180 -8.95 -13.07 4.73
CA PHE A 180 -8.27 -14.00 3.85
C PHE A 180 -9.02 -13.98 2.52
N ILE A 181 -8.34 -13.71 1.41
CA ILE A 181 -8.83 -14.12 0.09
C ILE A 181 -8.40 -15.58 -0.05
N PRO A 182 -9.30 -16.57 0.09
CA PRO A 182 -8.90 -17.96 -0.11
C PRO A 182 -8.42 -18.15 -1.55
N ASP A 183 -7.36 -18.95 -1.73
CA ASP A 183 -6.80 -19.36 -3.04
C ASP A 183 -7.89 -19.97 -3.96
N ASP A 184 -8.95 -20.54 -3.36
CA ASP A 184 -10.09 -21.15 -4.06
C ASP A 184 -11.14 -20.15 -4.55
N SER A 185 -10.99 -18.85 -4.24
CA SER A 185 -11.89 -17.81 -4.74
C SER A 185 -11.51 -17.38 -6.16
N TRP A 186 -12.52 -17.13 -7.00
CA TRP A 186 -12.32 -16.59 -8.34
C TRP A 186 -11.53 -15.27 -8.33
N TYR A 187 -11.63 -14.48 -7.25
CA TYR A 187 -10.84 -13.28 -7.05
C TYR A 187 -9.38 -13.58 -6.71
N GLY A 188 -9.09 -14.55 -5.84
CA GLY A 188 -7.72 -15.01 -5.57
C GLY A 188 -7.01 -15.54 -6.81
N ALA A 189 -7.74 -16.27 -7.67
CA ALA A 189 -7.26 -16.69 -8.98
C ALA A 189 -7.10 -15.51 -9.95
N TYR A 190 -8.04 -14.56 -9.97
CA TYR A 190 -7.98 -13.34 -10.78
C TYR A 190 -6.80 -12.45 -10.36
N CYS A 191 -6.67 -12.07 -9.10
CA CYS A 191 -5.52 -11.35 -8.56
C CYS A 191 -4.22 -12.12 -8.78
N GLY A 192 -4.24 -13.45 -8.60
CA GLY A 192 -3.10 -14.31 -8.91
C GLY A 192 -2.65 -14.22 -10.37
N MET A 193 -3.59 -14.21 -11.32
CA MET A 193 -3.30 -14.04 -12.75
C MET A 193 -2.94 -12.59 -13.11
N PHE A 194 -3.59 -11.60 -12.51
CA PHE A 194 -3.34 -10.17 -12.78
C PHE A 194 -2.01 -9.70 -12.20
N CYS A 195 -1.67 -10.12 -10.99
CA CYS A 195 -0.40 -9.80 -10.33
C CYS A 195 0.78 -10.66 -10.85
N SER A 196 0.54 -11.77 -11.56
CA SER A 196 1.58 -12.53 -12.26
C SER A 196 1.79 -12.09 -13.72
N ILE A 197 0.76 -11.58 -14.40
CA ILE A 197 0.81 -11.19 -15.82
C ILE A 197 0.86 -9.64 -16.01
N TRP A 198 0.59 -8.85 -14.98
CA TRP A 198 0.48 -7.37 -15.03
C TRP A 198 -0.46 -6.85 -16.13
N MET A 199 -1.64 -7.45 -16.26
CA MET A 199 -2.70 -6.91 -17.10
C MET A 199 -3.48 -5.84 -16.32
N THR A 200 -2.93 -4.64 -16.14
CA THR A 200 -3.75 -3.54 -15.64
C THR A 200 -4.67 -3.06 -16.75
N ASN A 201 -5.99 -3.14 -16.52
CA ASN A 201 -6.99 -2.52 -17.38
C ASN A 201 -6.91 -0.99 -17.15
N LYS A 202 -5.91 -0.35 -17.75
CA LYS A 202 -5.80 1.11 -17.82
C LYS A 202 -6.74 1.58 -18.92
N SER A 203 -7.97 1.93 -18.56
CA SER A 203 -8.84 2.81 -19.35
C SER A 203 -8.87 4.20 -18.72
#